data_AF-A0A9X5BIW6-F1
#
_entry.id   AF-A0A9X5BIW6-F1
#
_cell.length_a   1.000
_cell.length_b   1.000
_cell.length_c   1.000
_cell.angle_alpha   90.00
_cell.angle_beta   90.00
_cell.angle_gamma   90.00
#
_symmetry.space_group_name_H-M   'P 1'
#
loop_
_entity.id
_entity.type
_entity.pdbx_description
1 polymer ?
#
loop_
_entity_poly.entity_id
_entity_poly.type
_entity_poly.pdbx_seq_one_letter_code
_entity_poly.pdbx_strand_id
1 'polypeptide(L)'
;MEEKSVKCPKCHTTYNKMFLMGKQGNIDTCPMCGSDMNDEEHPDWITWYYYKDPQYGDYSLWDKLPLKPEELVLIKEFKAPPESECGLDEVKRILRTYIPDAFSEIKDTNPTICCPRCGSQEYTLLNRGYSVFTGLLGSGKVKRVCNQCKKEF
;
A
#
# COMPACT_ATOMS: atom_id res chain seq x y z
N MET A 1 17.66 -33.10 -31.25
CA MET A 1 17.59 -31.63 -31.23
C MET A 1 16.20 -31.28 -30.75
N GLU A 2 16.07 -30.72 -29.55
CA GLU A 2 14.78 -30.24 -29.07
C GLU A 2 14.43 -28.92 -29.79
N GLU A 3 13.39 -28.94 -30.61
CA GLU A 3 12.82 -27.73 -31.22
C GLU A 3 12.10 -26.92 -30.14
N LYS A 4 12.84 -26.03 -29.46
CA LYS A 4 12.27 -25.09 -28.48
C LYS A 4 11.45 -24.04 -29.24
N SER A 5 10.13 -24.23 -29.30
CA SER A 5 9.18 -23.22 -29.79
C SER A 5 8.69 -22.35 -28.62
N VAL A 6 8.48 -21.05 -28.89
CA VAL A 6 8.04 -20.04 -27.91
C VAL A 6 6.70 -19.49 -28.36
N LYS A 7 5.71 -19.43 -27.47
CA LYS A 7 4.37 -18.92 -27.78
C LYS A 7 4.17 -17.55 -27.14
N CYS A 8 3.65 -16.59 -27.89
CA CYS A 8 3.32 -15.28 -27.34
C CYS A 8 2.12 -15.37 -26.39
N PRO A 9 2.18 -14.78 -25.17
CA PRO A 9 1.05 -14.80 -24.24
C PRO A 9 -0.14 -13.99 -24.74
N LYS A 10 0.08 -12.96 -25.57
CA LYS A 10 -0.97 -12.03 -26.04
C LYS A 10 -1.61 -12.44 -27.37
N CYS A 11 -0.81 -12.68 -28.41
CA CYS A 11 -1.32 -13.03 -29.74
C CYS A 11 -1.30 -14.53 -30.02
N HIS A 12 -0.84 -15.34 -29.06
CA HIS A 12 -0.78 -16.81 -29.13
C HIS A 12 -0.03 -17.39 -30.34
N THR A 13 0.75 -16.55 -31.02
CA THR A 13 1.57 -16.97 -32.15
C THR A 13 2.77 -17.75 -31.64
N THR A 14 3.04 -18.87 -32.28
CA THR A 14 4.18 -19.74 -31.96
C THR A 14 5.34 -19.40 -32.90
N TYR A 15 6.51 -19.15 -32.31
CA TYR A 15 7.75 -18.85 -33.02
C TYR A 15 8.80 -19.91 -32.72
N ASN A 16 9.68 -20.17 -33.68
CA ASN A 16 10.89 -20.95 -33.40
C ASN A 16 11.90 -20.08 -32.64
N LYS A 17 12.45 -20.58 -31.54
CA LYS A 17 13.42 -19.81 -30.73
C LYS A 17 14.65 -19.37 -31.54
N MET A 18 15.11 -20.18 -32.49
CA MET A 18 16.25 -19.80 -33.36
C MET A 18 15.92 -18.63 -34.29
N PHE A 19 14.65 -18.47 -34.68
CA PHE A 19 14.20 -17.34 -35.49
C PHE A 19 14.22 -16.03 -34.69
N LEU A 20 13.81 -16.08 -33.41
CA LEU A 20 13.86 -14.92 -32.52
C LEU A 20 15.30 -14.53 -32.12
N MET A 21 16.22 -15.50 -32.05
CA MET A 21 17.64 -15.28 -31.73
C MET A 21 18.50 -14.87 -32.94
N GLY A 22 17.91 -14.70 -34.13
CA GLY A 22 18.61 -14.30 -35.35
C GLY A 22 19.09 -12.84 -35.32
N LYS A 23 19.97 -12.45 -36.27
CA LYS A 23 20.62 -11.13 -36.34
C LYS A 23 19.67 -9.91 -36.41
N GLN A 24 18.38 -10.10 -36.68
CA GLN A 24 17.35 -9.06 -36.76
C GLN A 24 16.18 -9.32 -35.80
N GLY A 25 16.21 -10.41 -35.04
CA GLY A 25 15.16 -10.77 -34.09
C GLY A 25 15.39 -10.09 -32.75
N ASN A 26 14.34 -9.51 -32.18
CA ASN A 26 14.31 -9.15 -30.78
C ASN A 26 13.68 -10.32 -30.03
N ILE A 27 14.46 -11.02 -29.20
CA ILE A 27 13.98 -12.15 -28.40
C ILE A 27 12.91 -11.71 -27.39
N ASP A 28 12.99 -10.46 -26.94
CA ASP A 28 12.18 -9.90 -25.88
C ASP A 28 10.87 -9.30 -26.38
N THR A 29 10.66 -9.18 -27.69
CA THR A 29 9.47 -8.51 -28.25
C THR A 29 8.83 -9.33 -29.35
N CYS A 30 7.53 -9.56 -29.25
CA CYS A 30 6.76 -10.31 -30.23
C CYS A 30 6.78 -9.60 -31.60
N PRO A 31 7.28 -10.25 -32.68
CA PRO A 31 7.32 -9.64 -34.01
C PRO A 31 5.94 -9.33 -34.61
N MET A 32 4.88 -10.02 -34.17
CA MET A 32 3.53 -9.79 -34.68
C MET A 32 2.81 -8.67 -33.93
N CYS A 33 2.88 -8.63 -32.59
CA CYS A 33 2.05 -7.73 -31.79
C CYS A 33 2.83 -6.73 -30.94
N GLY A 34 4.16 -6.74 -31.02
CA GLY A 34 5.03 -5.81 -30.29
C GLY A 34 4.97 -5.92 -28.77
N SER A 35 4.40 -7.01 -28.24
CA SER A 35 4.28 -7.20 -26.80
C SER A 35 5.53 -7.87 -26.25
N ASP A 36 5.93 -7.49 -25.04
CA ASP A 36 7.09 -8.08 -24.40
C ASP A 36 6.85 -9.58 -24.18
N MET A 37 7.81 -10.35 -24.67
CA MET A 37 7.91 -11.80 -24.64
C MET A 37 8.87 -12.27 -23.55
N ASN A 38 9.56 -11.34 -22.90
CA ASN A 38 10.11 -11.59 -21.59
C ASN A 38 8.93 -11.79 -20.64
N ASP A 39 8.57 -13.05 -20.45
CA ASP A 39 8.32 -13.51 -19.11
C ASP A 39 9.64 -13.26 -18.38
N GLU A 40 9.82 -12.07 -17.79
CA GLU A 40 10.85 -11.86 -16.79
C GLU A 40 10.47 -12.79 -15.63
N GLU A 41 10.81 -14.07 -15.79
CA GLU A 41 11.12 -14.97 -14.71
C GLU A 41 12.29 -14.31 -14.00
N HIS A 42 11.99 -13.35 -13.13
CA HIS A 42 12.94 -12.82 -12.17
C HIS A 42 13.44 -14.04 -11.39
N PRO A 43 14.63 -14.57 -11.72
CA PRO A 43 15.06 -15.86 -11.20
C PRO A 43 15.34 -15.75 -9.70
N ASP A 44 15.53 -14.52 -9.23
CA ASP A 44 15.81 -14.17 -7.85
C ASP A 44 14.54 -13.96 -7.02
N TRP A 45 13.35 -13.92 -7.64
CA TRP A 45 12.11 -13.73 -6.89
C TRP A 45 11.71 -14.98 -6.10
N ILE A 46 11.42 -14.75 -4.83
CA ILE A 46 10.95 -15.78 -3.92
C ILE A 46 9.44 -15.67 -3.73
N THR A 47 8.84 -16.76 -3.28
CA THR A 47 7.41 -16.79 -2.93
C THR A 47 7.21 -16.17 -1.55
N TRP A 48 6.35 -15.17 -1.49
CA TRP A 48 5.92 -14.53 -0.26
C TRP A 48 4.48 -14.92 0.10
N TYR A 49 4.26 -15.06 1.39
CA TYR A 49 2.98 -15.42 1.99
C TYR A 49 2.49 -14.31 2.90
N TYR A 50 1.31 -13.78 2.59
CA TYR A 50 0.63 -12.79 3.42
C TYR A 50 -0.46 -13.48 4.24
N TYR A 51 -0.27 -13.48 5.56
CA TYR A 51 -1.14 -14.14 6.52
C TYR A 51 -1.87 -13.12 7.39
N LYS A 52 -3.03 -13.53 7.89
CA LYS A 52 -3.74 -12.89 8.99
C LYS A 52 -3.84 -13.83 10.17
N ASP A 53 -3.49 -13.32 11.34
CA ASP A 53 -3.70 -13.98 12.61
C ASP A 53 -5.15 -13.76 13.06
N PRO A 54 -5.97 -14.83 13.17
CA PRO A 54 -7.36 -14.71 13.62
C PRO A 54 -7.49 -14.45 15.13
N GLN A 55 -6.48 -14.77 15.95
CA GLN A 55 -6.50 -14.56 17.40
C GLN A 55 -6.31 -13.09 17.75
N TYR A 56 -5.34 -12.43 17.12
CA TYR A 56 -4.99 -11.03 17.42
C TYR A 56 -5.52 -10.04 16.38
N GLY A 57 -5.87 -10.51 15.18
CA GLY A 57 -6.28 -9.66 14.06
C GLY A 57 -5.11 -9.04 13.29
N ASP A 58 -3.87 -9.36 13.66
CA ASP A 58 -2.66 -8.85 13.06
C ASP A 58 -2.33 -9.51 11.72
N TYR A 59 -1.47 -8.84 10.95
CA TYR A 59 -1.05 -9.28 9.62
C TYR A 59 0.46 -9.53 9.59
N SER A 60 0.88 -10.57 8.88
CA SER A 60 2.29 -10.95 8.79
C SER A 60 2.70 -11.33 7.37
N LEU A 61 3.94 -10.99 7.00
CA LEU A 61 4.58 -11.36 5.75
C LEU A 61 5.67 -12.40 6.03
N TRP A 62 5.67 -13.48 5.25
CA TRP A 62 6.61 -14.58 5.41
C TRP A 62 7.24 -14.96 4.08
N ASP A 63 8.55 -15.18 4.08
CA ASP A 63 9.34 -15.72 2.96
C ASP A 63 9.38 -17.26 2.96
N LYS A 64 8.90 -17.89 4.04
CA LYS A 64 8.85 -19.33 4.27
C LYS A 64 7.54 -19.72 4.94
N LEU A 65 7.14 -20.98 4.80
CA LEU A 65 5.95 -21.46 5.51
C LEU A 65 6.17 -21.36 7.03
N PRO A 66 5.21 -20.79 7.78
CA PRO A 66 5.29 -20.70 9.23
C PRO A 66 5.25 -22.10 9.87
N LEU A 67 5.78 -22.22 11.09
CA LEU A 67 5.82 -23.49 11.85
C LEU A 67 4.43 -24.12 12.05
N LYS A 68 3.38 -23.28 12.10
CA LYS A 68 1.99 -23.68 12.27
C LYS A 68 1.09 -22.88 11.31
N PRO A 69 1.03 -23.29 10.03
CA PRO A 69 0.23 -22.57 9.04
C PRO A 69 -1.27 -22.72 9.29
N GLU A 70 -1.70 -23.72 10.05
CA GLU A 70 -3.10 -23.99 10.41
C GLU A 70 -3.70 -22.95 11.37
N GLU A 71 -2.86 -22.30 12.18
CA GLU A 71 -3.29 -21.25 13.11
C GLU A 71 -3.46 -19.89 12.40
N LEU A 72 -3.00 -19.77 11.15
CA LEU A 72 -2.98 -18.54 10.37
C LEU A 72 -3.85 -18.65 9.11
N VAL A 73 -4.52 -17.56 8.75
CA VAL A 73 -5.32 -17.51 7.52
C VAL A 73 -4.45 -16.95 6.39
N LEU A 74 -4.14 -17.77 5.39
CA LEU A 74 -3.44 -17.31 4.18
C LEU A 74 -4.36 -16.41 3.37
N ILE A 75 -3.97 -15.14 3.19
CA ILE A 75 -4.71 -14.18 2.38
C ILE A 75 -4.21 -14.23 0.94
N LYS A 76 -2.89 -14.19 0.74
CA LYS A 76 -2.30 -14.10 -0.61
C LYS A 76 -0.91 -14.70 -0.68
N GLU A 77 -0.69 -15.44 -1.76
CA GLU A 77 0.63 -15.84 -2.24
C GLU A 77 1.01 -14.96 -3.44
N PHE A 78 2.25 -14.46 -3.46
CA PHE A 78 2.77 -13.65 -4.57
C PHE A 78 4.29 -13.81 -4.71
N LYS A 79 4.83 -13.45 -5.87
CA LYS A 79 6.28 -13.41 -6.09
C LYS A 79 6.81 -12.01 -5.90
N ALA A 80 7.91 -11.88 -5.17
CA ALA A 80 8.61 -10.63 -4.98
C ALA A 80 10.10 -10.89 -4.71
N PRO A 81 10.96 -9.89 -4.93
CA PRO A 81 12.37 -9.99 -4.58
C PRO A 81 12.56 -10.31 -3.09
N PRO A 82 13.69 -10.96 -2.73
CA PRO A 82 14.00 -11.26 -1.34
C PRO A 82 14.27 -9.97 -0.57
N GLU A 83 13.95 -9.98 0.72
CA GLU A 83 14.15 -8.82 1.59
C GLU A 83 15.63 -8.36 1.61
N SER A 84 16.56 -9.31 1.50
CA SER A 84 18.00 -9.04 1.50
C SER A 84 18.50 -8.17 0.35
N GLU A 85 17.77 -8.12 -0.77
CA GLU A 85 18.18 -7.37 -1.96
C GLU A 85 17.50 -6.00 -2.06
N CYS A 86 16.21 -5.93 -1.75
CA CYS A 86 15.38 -4.73 -2.01
C CYS A 86 14.76 -4.12 -0.74
N GLY A 87 14.84 -4.80 0.40
CA GLY A 87 14.16 -4.42 1.63
C GLY A 87 12.67 -4.72 1.65
N LEU A 88 12.10 -4.76 2.85
CA LEU A 88 10.71 -5.18 3.09
C LEU A 88 9.67 -4.15 2.57
N ASP A 89 10.08 -2.89 2.37
CA ASP A 89 9.20 -1.84 1.86
C ASP A 89 8.81 -2.06 0.39
N GLU A 90 9.73 -2.59 -0.41
CA GLU A 90 9.46 -2.91 -1.81
C GLU A 90 8.51 -4.12 -1.92
N VAL A 91 8.71 -5.13 -1.06
CA VAL A 91 7.80 -6.27 -0.94
C VAL A 91 6.39 -5.81 -0.55
N LYS A 92 6.27 -4.90 0.42
CA LYS A 92 4.98 -4.28 0.79
C LYS A 92 4.36 -3.50 -0.37
N ARG A 93 5.17 -2.76 -1.15
CA ARG A 93 4.68 -2.03 -2.33
C ARG A 93 4.09 -2.98 -3.37
N ILE A 94 4.77 -4.09 -3.65
CA ILE A 94 4.29 -5.14 -4.55
C ILE A 94 3.02 -5.78 -3.98
N LEU A 95 2.97 -6.11 -2.68
CA LEU A 95 1.77 -6.64 -2.04
C LEU A 95 0.57 -5.69 -2.22
N ARG A 96 0.78 -4.38 -2.11
CA ARG A 96 -0.29 -3.37 -2.29
C ARG A 96 -0.86 -3.33 -3.70
N THR A 97 -0.14 -3.84 -4.71
CA THR A 97 -0.71 -4.01 -6.06
C THR A 97 -1.81 -5.08 -6.09
N TYR A 98 -1.72 -6.08 -5.21
CA TYR A 98 -2.73 -7.13 -5.07
C TYR A 98 -3.79 -6.77 -4.01
N ILE A 99 -3.38 -6.15 -2.91
CA ILE A 99 -4.24 -5.80 -1.77
C ILE A 99 -3.92 -4.35 -1.36
N PRO A 100 -4.64 -3.35 -1.89
CA PRO A 100 -4.33 -1.94 -1.68
C PRO A 100 -4.31 -1.49 -0.20
N ASP A 101 -5.09 -2.18 0.64
CA ASP A 101 -5.21 -1.88 2.08
C ASP A 101 -4.21 -2.66 2.96
N ALA A 102 -3.31 -3.44 2.37
CA ALA A 102 -2.32 -4.20 3.13
C ALA A 102 -1.32 -3.26 3.82
N PHE A 103 -1.19 -3.41 5.15
CA PHE A 103 -0.37 -2.56 6.02
C PHE A 103 -0.63 -1.07 5.80
N SER A 104 -1.90 -0.68 5.62
CA SER A 104 -2.26 0.72 5.65
C SER A 104 -1.96 1.27 7.05
N GLU A 105 -1.25 2.40 7.10
CA GLU A 105 -1.11 3.13 8.35
C GLU A 105 -2.51 3.48 8.83
N ILE A 106 -2.79 3.23 10.11
CA ILE A 106 -4.04 3.67 10.74
C ILE A 106 -4.07 5.18 10.52
N LYS A 107 -4.85 5.66 9.54
CA LYS A 107 -5.09 7.09 9.39
C LYS A 107 -5.68 7.51 10.72
N ASP A 108 -4.95 8.34 11.46
CA ASP A 108 -5.43 8.92 12.71
C ASP A 108 -6.82 9.51 12.44
N THR A 109 -7.85 8.79 12.85
CA THR A 109 -9.25 9.22 12.77
C THR A 109 -9.56 10.17 13.92
N ASN A 110 -8.53 10.80 14.50
CA ASN A 110 -8.73 11.93 15.37
C ASN A 110 -9.27 13.08 14.52
N PRO A 111 -10.53 13.51 14.73
CA PRO A 111 -11.10 14.59 13.95
C PRO A 111 -10.24 15.83 14.17
N THR A 112 -9.49 16.22 13.13
CA THR A 112 -8.66 17.40 13.17
C THR A 112 -9.58 18.62 13.32
N ILE A 113 -9.65 19.19 14.52
CA ILE A 113 -10.48 20.35 14.79
C ILE A 113 -9.82 21.56 14.10
N CYS A 114 -10.48 22.09 13.08
CA CYS A 114 -10.01 23.24 12.31
C CYS A 114 -10.90 24.46 12.53
N CYS A 115 -10.30 25.65 12.57
CA CYS A 115 -11.06 26.91 12.64
C CYS A 115 -11.90 27.09 11.36
N PRO A 116 -13.22 27.34 11.46
CA PRO A 116 -14.09 27.48 10.28
C PRO A 116 -13.83 28.73 9.44
N ARG A 117 -12.99 29.66 9.91
CA ARG A 117 -12.65 30.89 9.17
C ARG A 117 -11.32 30.81 8.43
N CYS A 118 -10.31 30.20 9.04
CA CYS A 118 -8.94 30.21 8.50
C CYS A 118 -8.32 28.82 8.35
N GLY A 119 -9.01 27.76 8.75
CA GLY A 119 -8.51 26.38 8.67
C GLY A 119 -7.41 26.02 9.66
N SER A 120 -6.92 26.97 10.48
CA SER A 120 -5.88 26.70 11.48
C SER A 120 -6.36 25.67 12.52
N GLN A 121 -5.47 24.73 12.85
CA GLN A 121 -5.67 23.72 13.89
C GLN A 121 -5.25 24.22 15.28
N GLU A 122 -4.62 25.39 15.34
CA GLU A 122 -4.18 26.01 16.59
C GLU A 122 -5.30 26.83 17.20
N TYR A 123 -5.81 26.36 18.34
CA TYR A 123 -6.81 27.06 19.14
C TYR A 123 -6.48 26.96 20.62
N THR A 124 -6.92 27.95 21.38
CA THR A 124 -6.81 27.96 22.84
C THR A 124 -8.20 27.88 23.45
N LEU A 125 -8.32 27.05 24.48
CA LEU A 125 -9.51 26.95 25.31
C LEU A 125 -9.47 28.07 26.36
N LEU A 126 -10.44 28.98 26.30
CA LEU A 126 -10.58 30.07 27.24
C LEU A 126 -11.87 29.90 28.02
N ASN A 127 -11.79 30.02 29.33
CA ASN A 127 -12.97 30.09 30.18
C ASN A 127 -13.62 31.46 30.02
N ARG A 128 -14.92 31.50 29.72
CA ARG A 128 -15.66 32.76 29.73
C ARG A 128 -15.59 33.37 31.13
N GLY A 129 -14.99 34.55 31.23
CA GLY A 129 -14.89 35.31 32.48
C GLY A 129 -16.26 35.78 33.00
N TYR A 130 -16.26 36.17 34.28
CA TYR A 130 -17.42 36.72 34.97
C TYR A 130 -17.86 38.05 34.32
N SER A 131 -19.15 38.18 34.02
CA SER A 131 -19.75 39.40 33.48
C SER A 131 -20.66 40.02 34.53
N VAL A 132 -20.36 41.26 34.93
CA VAL A 132 -21.10 42.02 35.94
C VAL A 132 -22.55 42.28 35.51
N PHE A 133 -22.80 42.39 34.19
CA PHE A 133 -24.12 42.69 33.63
C PHE A 133 -25.03 41.47 33.46
N THR A 134 -24.48 40.25 33.33
CA THR A 134 -25.27 39.02 33.06
C THR A 134 -25.23 38.02 34.22
N GLY A 135 -24.58 38.36 35.33
CA GLY A 135 -24.47 37.50 36.52
C GLY A 135 -23.76 36.15 36.24
N LEU A 136 -23.95 35.20 37.17
CA LEU A 136 -23.43 33.81 37.10
C LEU A 136 -24.00 32.98 35.93
N LEU A 137 -25.00 33.49 35.20
CA LEU A 137 -25.62 32.80 34.07
C LEU A 137 -24.66 32.75 32.87
N GLY A 138 -23.87 31.66 32.83
CA GLY A 138 -22.88 31.39 31.78
C GLY A 138 -21.42 31.51 32.21
N SER A 139 -21.16 31.77 33.49
CA SER A 139 -19.82 31.74 34.09
C SER A 139 -19.34 30.29 34.12
N GLY A 140 -18.35 29.94 33.29
CA GLY A 140 -17.82 28.56 33.18
C GLY A 140 -17.97 27.88 31.82
N LYS A 141 -18.61 28.51 30.82
CA LYS A 141 -18.59 27.97 29.45
C LYS A 141 -17.19 28.13 28.85
N VAL A 142 -16.57 26.99 28.51
CA VAL A 142 -15.31 26.95 27.78
C VAL A 142 -15.57 27.36 26.33
N LYS A 143 -14.86 28.38 25.85
CA LYS A 143 -14.88 28.82 24.46
C LYS A 143 -13.59 28.39 23.78
N ARG A 144 -13.66 27.99 22.51
CA ARG A 144 -12.47 27.76 21.69
C ARG A 144 -12.22 29.01 20.87
N VAL A 145 -11.00 29.53 20.92
CA VAL A 145 -10.59 30.71 20.15
C VAL A 145 -9.43 30.33 19.27
N CYS A 146 -9.56 30.58 17.98
CA CYS A 146 -8.48 30.35 17.03
C CYS A 146 -7.28 31.28 17.33
N ASN A 147 -6.08 30.74 17.38
CA ASN A 147 -4.88 31.55 17.66
C ASN A 147 -4.49 32.48 16.50
N GLN A 148 -4.79 32.08 15.26
CA GLN A 148 -4.52 32.85 14.06
C GLN A 148 -5.52 33.99 13.86
N CYS A 149 -6.82 33.68 13.68
CA CYS A 149 -7.82 34.68 13.32
C CYS A 149 -8.63 35.25 14.51
N LYS A 150 -8.32 34.81 15.75
CA LYS A 150 -8.99 35.21 17.00
C LYS A 150 -10.51 35.03 17.02
N LYS A 151 -11.05 34.22 16.09
CA LYS A 151 -12.48 33.89 16.04
C LYS A 151 -12.83 32.81 17.05
N GLU A 152 -13.94 33.01 17.76
CA GLU A 152 -14.54 32.01 18.63
C GLU A 152 -15.35 31.00 17.80
N PHE A 153 -15.22 29.70 18.11
CA PHE A 153 -15.97 28.62 17.46
C PHE A 153 -16.13 27.39 18.36
#